data_AF-A0A7V9MVK5-F1
#
_entry.id   AF-A0A7V9MVK5-F1
#
_cell.length_a   1.000
_cell.length_b   1.000
_cell.length_c   1.000
_cell.angle_alpha   90.00
_cell.angle_beta   90.00
_cell.angle_gamma   90.00
#
_symmetry.space_group_name_H-M   'P 1'
#
loop_
_entity.id
_entity.type
_entity.pdbx_description
1 polymer ?
#
loop_
_entity_poly.entity_id
_entity_poly.type
_entity_poly.pdbx_seq_one_letter_code
_entity_poly.pdbx_strand_id
1 'polypeptide(L)'
;MASWIYGTRPLKGGRVVFSFAAFALLGVGIAAAQLPPRPVIDPARELTAIKTASVLDDNPADSMAVQQVCTVCHSSSQFLGTPRSSSRWEDLFGQMARQGAHPTDTQVEQIVRYFQRNLTVVNVNTSPMEELGPTLQTGDETTTAIVMRRGQKKFTGIADLAAIPGVDRSVLELLKDRLQF
;
A
#
# COMPACT_ATOMS: atom_id res chain seq x y z
N MET A 1 -63.01 34.83 -5.94
CA MET A 1 -64.10 35.65 -6.52
C MET A 1 -63.50 36.60 -7.54
N ALA A 2 -64.30 36.97 -8.53
CA ALA A 2 -64.02 37.84 -9.67
C ALA A 2 -63.36 37.17 -10.88
N SER A 3 -64.14 37.18 -11.94
CA SER A 3 -63.97 36.59 -13.25
C SER A 3 -64.10 37.72 -14.29
N TRP A 4 -63.63 37.43 -15.51
CA TRP A 4 -63.94 38.11 -16.78
C TRP A 4 -63.17 39.44 -17.05
N ILE A 5 -62.84 39.92 -18.27
CA ILE A 5 -63.51 39.90 -19.59
C ILE A 5 -62.48 40.16 -20.73
N TYR A 6 -62.58 39.35 -21.79
CA TYR A 6 -62.47 39.60 -23.25
C TYR A 6 -61.29 40.35 -23.92
N GLY A 7 -60.92 39.79 -25.09
CA GLY A 7 -60.35 40.58 -26.19
C GLY A 7 -59.85 39.73 -27.37
N THR A 8 -60.75 39.20 -28.19
CA THR A 8 -60.43 38.50 -29.45
C THR A 8 -60.07 39.48 -30.57
N ARG A 9 -58.99 39.23 -31.31
CA ARG A 9 -58.89 39.54 -32.75
C ARG A 9 -57.96 38.54 -33.47
N PRO A 10 -58.43 37.83 -34.51
CA PRO A 10 -57.60 36.99 -35.35
C PRO A 10 -57.18 37.76 -36.61
N LEU A 11 -55.93 37.65 -37.05
CA LEU A 11 -55.56 38.00 -38.43
C LEU A 11 -54.50 37.03 -38.98
N LYS A 12 -54.97 36.27 -39.97
CA LYS A 12 -54.38 36.06 -41.30
C LYS A 12 -52.96 35.47 -41.37
N GLY A 13 -52.95 34.14 -41.53
CA GLY A 13 -52.53 33.48 -42.77
C GLY A 13 -51.23 33.95 -43.43
N GLY A 14 -50.12 33.28 -43.09
CA GLY A 14 -48.92 33.19 -43.92
C GLY A 14 -48.55 31.72 -44.08
N ARG A 15 -48.70 31.18 -45.29
CA ARG A 15 -48.18 29.85 -45.63
C ARG A 15 -46.66 29.93 -45.70
N VAL A 16 -45.97 29.43 -44.67
CA VAL A 16 -44.52 29.22 -44.72
C VAL A 16 -44.29 27.83 -45.29
N VAL A 17 -43.70 27.79 -46.48
CA VAL A 17 -43.19 26.58 -47.12
C VAL A 17 -41.96 26.14 -46.34
N PHE A 18 -42.06 25.03 -45.61
CA PHE A 18 -40.90 24.40 -44.96
C PHE A 18 -40.14 23.56 -46.00
N SER A 19 -38.99 24.04 -46.44
CA SER A 19 -37.99 23.22 -47.12
C SER A 19 -37.45 22.18 -46.15
N PHE A 20 -37.68 20.90 -46.44
CA PHE A 20 -37.03 19.79 -45.75
C PHE A 20 -35.55 19.73 -46.18
N ALA A 21 -34.65 20.27 -45.36
CA ALA A 21 -33.23 19.98 -45.46
C ALA A 21 -32.97 18.62 -44.81
N ALA A 22 -32.47 17.66 -45.60
CA ALA A 22 -32.04 16.36 -45.12
C ALA A 22 -30.83 16.53 -44.18
N PHE A 23 -31.02 16.25 -42.89
CA PHE A 23 -29.92 16.14 -41.93
C PHE A 23 -29.22 14.80 -42.15
N ALA A 24 -28.00 14.86 -42.69
CA ALA A 24 -27.08 13.72 -42.67
C ALA A 24 -26.71 13.42 -41.22
N LEU A 25 -27.13 12.25 -40.73
CA LEU A 25 -26.71 11.70 -39.44
C LEU A 25 -25.21 11.38 -39.50
N LEU A 26 -24.38 12.31 -39.01
CA LEU A 26 -23.00 12.03 -38.63
C LEU A 26 -23.02 11.07 -37.45
N GLY A 27 -22.82 9.78 -37.72
CA GLY A 27 -22.62 8.77 -36.71
C GLY A 27 -21.36 9.10 -35.90
N VAL A 28 -21.55 9.53 -34.65
CA VAL A 28 -20.46 9.63 -33.68
C VAL A 28 -20.07 8.20 -33.31
N GLY A 29 -19.01 7.69 -33.93
CA GLY A 29 -18.41 6.42 -33.55
C GLY A 29 -17.90 6.53 -32.11
N ILE A 30 -18.52 5.82 -31.19
CA ILE A 30 -17.99 5.64 -29.84
C ILE A 30 -16.76 4.74 -29.98
N ALA A 31 -15.58 5.34 -30.07
CA ALA A 31 -14.33 4.61 -29.96
C ALA A 31 -14.26 4.07 -28.52
N ALA A 32 -14.45 2.76 -28.36
CA ALA A 32 -14.21 2.09 -27.10
C ALA A 32 -12.73 2.27 -26.74
N ALA A 33 -12.44 3.11 -25.75
CA ALA A 33 -11.10 3.24 -25.20
C ALA A 33 -10.69 1.88 -24.61
N GLN A 34 -9.87 1.12 -25.35
CA GLN A 34 -9.28 -0.11 -24.83
C GLN A 34 -8.33 0.30 -23.70
N LEU A 35 -8.64 -0.15 -22.48
CA LEU A 35 -7.71 -0.02 -21.36
C LEU A 35 -6.40 -0.70 -21.74
N PRO A 36 -5.24 -0.13 -21.36
CA PRO A 36 -3.95 -0.79 -21.58
C PRO A 36 -3.99 -2.18 -20.95
N PRO A 37 -3.38 -3.20 -21.60
CA PRO A 37 -3.30 -4.53 -21.02
C PRO A 37 -2.64 -4.45 -19.65
N ARG A 38 -3.15 -5.23 -18.68
CA ARG A 38 -2.51 -5.33 -17.36
C ARG A 38 -1.05 -5.75 -17.55
N PRO A 39 -0.09 -5.11 -16.86
CA PRO A 39 1.29 -5.56 -16.90
C PRO A 39 1.36 -7.03 -16.51
N VAL A 40 2.02 -7.84 -17.34
CA VAL A 40 2.32 -9.23 -16.98
C VAL A 40 3.33 -9.19 -15.84
N ILE A 41 3.01 -9.83 -14.73
CA ILE A 41 3.91 -9.96 -13.58
C ILE A 41 4.92 -11.06 -13.91
N ASP A 42 6.20 -10.71 -14.00
CA ASP A 42 7.30 -11.64 -14.22
C ASP A 42 7.85 -12.13 -12.87
N PRO A 43 7.63 -13.40 -12.48
CA PRO A 43 8.06 -13.93 -11.19
C PRO A 43 9.56 -13.77 -10.91
N ALA A 44 10.42 -13.91 -11.93
CA ALA A 44 11.87 -13.82 -11.75
C ALA A 44 12.29 -12.37 -11.48
N ARG A 45 11.69 -11.42 -12.20
CA ARG A 45 11.88 -9.99 -11.96
C ARG A 45 11.38 -9.59 -10.58
N GLU A 46 10.20 -10.06 -10.17
CA GLU A 46 9.65 -9.77 -8.84
C GLU A 46 10.53 -10.33 -7.73
N LEU A 47 10.99 -11.58 -7.85
CA LEU A 47 11.90 -12.17 -6.86
C LEU A 47 13.21 -11.38 -6.75
N THR A 48 13.75 -10.91 -7.88
CA THR A 48 14.96 -10.09 -7.91
C THR A 48 14.75 -8.76 -7.19
N ALA A 49 13.62 -8.08 -7.45
CA ALA A 49 13.29 -6.83 -6.79
C ALA A 49 13.11 -7.00 -5.26
N ILE A 50 12.39 -8.04 -4.85
CA ILE A 50 12.17 -8.38 -3.42
C ILE A 50 13.53 -8.65 -2.74
N LYS A 51 14.37 -9.52 -3.32
CA LYS A 51 15.71 -9.80 -2.76
C LYS A 51 16.57 -8.56 -2.66
N THR A 52 16.51 -7.67 -3.65
CA THR A 52 17.28 -6.42 -3.66
C THR A 52 16.86 -5.48 -2.51
N ALA A 53 15.58 -5.47 -2.15
CA ALA A 53 15.07 -4.70 -1.03
C ALA A 53 15.33 -5.36 0.35
N SER A 54 15.71 -6.64 0.36
CA SER A 54 15.93 -7.46 1.55
C SER A 54 17.32 -7.29 2.16
N VAL A 55 17.74 -6.05 2.43
CA VAL A 55 19.12 -5.76 2.88
C VAL A 55 19.44 -6.39 4.25
N LEU A 56 18.39 -6.64 5.03
CA LEU A 56 18.47 -7.06 6.43
C LEU A 56 18.07 -8.52 6.67
N ASP A 57 17.68 -9.24 5.62
CA ASP A 57 17.22 -10.61 5.71
C ASP A 57 17.92 -11.46 4.65
N ASP A 58 18.69 -12.43 5.11
CA ASP A 58 19.51 -13.34 4.30
C ASP A 58 18.78 -14.65 3.97
N ASN A 59 17.57 -14.86 4.51
CA ASN A 59 16.82 -16.09 4.27
C ASN A 59 16.14 -16.04 2.89
N PRO A 60 16.60 -16.85 1.91
CA PRO A 60 16.00 -16.85 0.58
C PRO A 60 14.54 -17.33 0.59
N ALA A 61 14.14 -18.15 1.58
CA ALA A 61 12.78 -18.65 1.70
C ALA A 61 11.78 -17.53 1.98
N ASP A 62 12.19 -16.49 2.70
CA ASP A 62 11.34 -15.36 3.08
C ASP A 62 11.00 -14.52 1.85
N SER A 63 12.02 -14.15 1.07
CA SER A 63 11.82 -13.49 -0.24
C SER A 63 10.99 -14.33 -1.21
N MET A 64 11.20 -15.66 -1.23
CA MET A 64 10.42 -16.56 -2.08
C MET A 64 8.94 -16.61 -1.67
N ALA A 65 8.63 -16.68 -0.38
CA ALA A 65 7.25 -16.66 0.11
C ALA A 65 6.54 -15.35 -0.27
N VAL A 66 7.22 -14.21 -0.09
CA VAL A 66 6.68 -12.89 -0.50
C VAL A 66 6.41 -12.86 -2.00
N GLN A 67 7.32 -13.36 -2.83
CA GLN A 67 7.09 -13.41 -4.27
C GLN A 67 5.89 -14.32 -4.60
N GLN A 68 5.86 -15.54 -4.08
CA GLN A 68 4.84 -16.54 -4.41
C GLN A 68 3.44 -16.13 -3.96
N VAL A 69 3.31 -15.38 -2.87
CA VAL A 69 2.00 -15.02 -2.29
C VAL A 69 1.62 -13.59 -2.63
N CYS A 70 2.51 -12.63 -2.43
CA CYS A 70 2.18 -11.20 -2.52
C CYS A 70 2.23 -10.66 -3.95
N THR A 71 2.79 -11.39 -4.92
CA THR A 71 2.84 -10.95 -6.33
C THR A 71 1.93 -11.72 -7.27
N VAL A 72 0.98 -12.51 -6.74
CA VAL A 72 -0.04 -13.20 -7.56
C VAL A 72 -0.98 -12.20 -8.23
N CYS A 73 -1.32 -11.12 -7.54
CA CYS A 73 -2.33 -10.15 -7.99
C CYS A 73 -1.75 -8.83 -8.51
N HIS A 74 -0.63 -8.37 -7.95
CA HIS A 74 0.00 -7.09 -8.31
C HIS A 74 1.52 -7.13 -8.07
N SER A 75 2.27 -6.28 -8.78
CA SER A 75 3.74 -6.20 -8.63
C SER A 75 4.17 -5.79 -7.22
N SER A 76 5.37 -6.22 -6.81
CA SER A 76 6.02 -5.85 -5.56
C SER A 76 6.29 -4.36 -5.43
N SER A 77 6.32 -3.62 -6.54
CA SER A 77 6.44 -2.17 -6.52
C SER A 77 5.34 -1.46 -5.72
N GLN A 78 4.19 -2.11 -5.52
CA GLN A 78 3.08 -1.58 -4.72
C GLN A 78 3.36 -1.56 -3.20
N PHE A 79 4.33 -2.34 -2.73
CA PHE A 79 4.62 -2.46 -1.29
C PHE A 79 6.08 -2.18 -0.92
N LEU A 80 7.06 -2.44 -1.79
CA LEU A 80 8.48 -2.28 -1.46
C LEU A 80 8.87 -0.83 -1.11
N GLY A 81 8.19 0.15 -1.69
CA GLY A 81 8.46 1.57 -1.45
C GLY A 81 7.49 2.26 -0.49
N THR A 82 6.62 1.53 0.20
CA THR A 82 5.57 2.15 1.03
C THR A 82 5.73 1.75 2.50
N PRO A 83 6.33 2.63 3.33
CA PRO A 83 6.55 2.37 4.74
C PRO A 83 5.22 2.25 5.51
N ARG A 84 5.12 1.27 6.41
CA ARG A 84 3.94 1.03 7.26
C ARG A 84 4.36 0.44 8.61
N SER A 85 3.55 0.63 9.65
CA SER A 85 3.69 -0.08 10.92
C SER A 85 3.25 -1.54 10.79
N SER A 86 3.65 -2.40 11.74
CA SER A 86 3.21 -3.81 11.79
C SER A 86 1.69 -3.95 11.74
N SER A 87 0.97 -3.19 12.58
CA SER A 87 -0.50 -3.22 12.62
C SER A 87 -1.14 -2.91 11.26
N ARG A 88 -0.57 -1.96 10.51
CA ARG A 88 -1.09 -1.59 9.19
C ARG A 88 -0.75 -2.64 8.13
N TRP A 89 0.32 -3.41 8.30
CA TRP A 89 0.58 -4.59 7.48
C TRP A 89 -0.40 -5.72 7.78
N GLU A 90 -0.66 -6.01 9.05
CA GLU A 90 -1.63 -7.01 9.49
C GLU A 90 -3.03 -6.72 8.92
N ASP A 91 -3.50 -5.47 8.99
CA ASP A 91 -4.76 -5.03 8.40
C ASP A 91 -4.81 -5.27 6.88
N LEU A 92 -3.70 -5.07 6.19
CA LEU A 92 -3.60 -5.27 4.74
C LEU A 92 -3.56 -6.75 4.38
N PHE A 93 -2.83 -7.57 5.13
CA PHE A 93 -2.83 -9.03 4.95
C PHE A 93 -4.24 -9.59 5.17
N GLY A 94 -4.96 -9.11 6.20
CA GLY A 94 -6.35 -9.48 6.43
C GLY A 94 -7.27 -9.10 5.26
N GLN A 95 -7.05 -7.94 4.63
CA GLN A 95 -7.78 -7.54 3.42
C GLN A 95 -7.47 -8.46 2.22
N MET A 96 -6.20 -8.77 1.99
CA MET A 96 -5.77 -9.67 0.91
C MET A 96 -6.31 -11.09 1.12
N ALA A 97 -6.34 -11.59 2.36
CA ALA A 97 -6.90 -12.89 2.68
C ALA A 97 -8.39 -12.98 2.32
N ARG A 98 -9.17 -11.93 2.61
CA ARG A 98 -10.58 -11.83 2.19
C ARG A 98 -10.76 -11.76 0.66
N GLN A 99 -9.72 -11.39 -0.07
CA GLN A 99 -9.70 -11.31 -1.53
C GLN A 99 -9.09 -12.56 -2.19
N GLY A 100 -8.82 -13.62 -1.42
CA GLY A 100 -8.39 -14.92 -1.93
C GLY A 100 -6.92 -15.26 -1.74
N ALA A 101 -6.16 -14.47 -0.98
CA ALA A 101 -4.81 -14.87 -0.58
C ALA A 101 -4.88 -15.94 0.53
N HIS A 102 -4.39 -17.15 0.23
CA HIS A 102 -4.39 -18.28 1.17
C HIS A 102 -2.99 -18.88 1.30
N PRO A 103 -2.03 -18.17 1.93
CA PRO A 103 -0.71 -18.73 2.24
C PRO A 103 -0.82 -19.91 3.22
N THR A 104 0.17 -20.80 3.21
CA THR A 104 0.37 -21.76 4.30
C THR A 104 0.88 -21.06 5.57
N ASP A 105 0.75 -21.69 6.74
CA ASP A 105 1.27 -21.13 7.99
C ASP A 105 2.77 -20.80 7.91
N THR A 106 3.56 -21.67 7.28
CA THR A 106 4.98 -21.42 7.03
C THR A 106 5.20 -20.18 6.14
N GLN A 107 4.40 -20.02 5.09
CA GLN A 107 4.49 -18.83 4.23
C GLN A 107 4.08 -17.56 4.98
N VAL A 108 3.09 -17.63 5.89
CA VAL A 108 2.71 -16.51 6.75
C VAL A 108 3.90 -16.08 7.60
N GLU A 109 4.56 -17.01 8.29
CA GLU A 109 5.73 -16.72 9.13
C GLU A 109 6.88 -16.10 8.32
N GLN A 110 7.15 -16.64 7.13
CA GLN A 110 8.17 -16.15 6.20
C GLN A 110 7.87 -14.72 5.71
N ILE A 111 6.61 -14.45 5.35
CA ILE A 111 6.16 -13.12 4.91
C ILE A 111 6.24 -12.12 6.06
N VAL A 112 5.73 -12.46 7.25
CA VAL A 112 5.76 -11.56 8.41
C VAL A 112 7.20 -11.19 8.77
N ARG A 113 8.09 -12.19 8.85
CA ARG A 113 9.51 -11.97 9.13
C ARG A 113 10.18 -11.06 8.10
N TYR A 114 9.92 -11.28 6.80
CA TYR A 114 10.41 -10.40 5.75
C TYR A 114 9.95 -8.96 5.95
N PHE A 115 8.66 -8.74 6.19
CA PHE A 115 8.08 -7.41 6.29
C PHE A 115 8.59 -6.67 7.52
N GLN A 116 8.64 -7.34 8.68
CA GLN A 116 9.19 -6.77 9.91
C GLN A 116 10.65 -6.32 9.75
N ARG A 117 11.50 -7.14 9.14
CA ARG A 117 12.92 -6.81 8.95
C ARG A 117 13.15 -5.74 7.88
N ASN A 118 12.39 -5.77 6.78
CA ASN A 118 12.75 -5.01 5.58
C ASN A 118 11.84 -3.82 5.26
N LEU A 119 10.58 -3.81 5.72
CA LEU A 119 9.59 -2.82 5.28
C LEU A 119 8.85 -2.10 6.41
N THR A 120 8.92 -2.62 7.63
CA THR A 120 8.22 -2.04 8.77
C THR A 120 8.91 -0.79 9.29
N VAL A 121 8.11 0.23 9.58
CA VAL A 121 8.51 1.44 10.31
C VAL A 121 8.20 1.22 11.77
N VAL A 122 9.16 1.53 12.63
CA VAL A 122 9.03 1.34 14.08
C VAL A 122 9.31 2.65 14.80
N ASN A 123 8.46 2.98 15.77
CA ASN A 123 8.74 4.06 16.70
C ASN A 123 9.37 3.47 17.97
N VAL A 124 10.66 3.71 18.17
CA VAL A 124 11.43 3.13 19.27
C VAL A 124 10.82 3.47 20.63
N ASN A 125 10.20 4.64 20.75
CA ASN A 125 9.66 5.16 22.00
C ASN A 125 8.22 4.72 22.31
N THR A 126 7.49 4.17 21.34
CA THR A 126 6.06 3.83 21.50
C THR A 126 5.64 2.47 20.94
N SER A 127 6.34 1.90 19.95
CA SER A 127 6.00 0.60 19.35
C SER A 127 6.02 -0.54 20.39
N PRO A 128 5.15 -1.55 20.23
CA PRO A 128 5.12 -2.71 21.11
C PRO A 128 6.37 -3.60 20.97
N MET A 129 6.61 -4.46 21.96
CA MET A 129 7.83 -5.29 22.02
C MET A 129 7.92 -6.26 20.84
N GLU A 130 6.78 -6.81 20.45
CA GLU A 130 6.59 -7.79 19.38
C GLU A 130 6.93 -7.21 18.00
N GLU A 131 6.90 -5.88 17.85
CA GLU A 131 7.35 -5.17 16.64
C GLU A 131 8.83 -4.75 16.76
N LEU A 132 9.25 -4.30 17.94
CA LEU A 132 10.59 -3.77 18.18
C LEU A 132 11.68 -4.81 17.94
N GLY A 133 11.59 -5.98 18.59
CA GLY A 133 12.63 -7.00 18.54
C GLY A 133 12.93 -7.46 17.10
N PRO A 134 11.91 -7.93 16.35
CA PRO A 134 12.08 -8.36 14.97
C PRO A 134 12.58 -7.26 14.04
N THR A 135 12.10 -6.02 14.19
CA THR A 135 12.50 -4.90 13.31
C THR A 135 13.94 -4.47 13.59
N LEU A 136 14.33 -4.38 14.86
CA LEU A 136 15.68 -3.99 15.29
C LEU A 136 16.68 -5.16 15.25
N GLN A 137 16.20 -6.37 14.97
CA GLN A 137 16.96 -7.62 15.01
C GLN A 137 17.64 -7.88 16.35
N THR A 138 16.94 -7.59 17.44
CA THR A 138 17.42 -7.79 18.80
C THR A 138 16.76 -9.00 19.44
N GLY A 139 17.52 -9.71 20.28
CA GLY A 139 16.95 -10.76 21.13
C GLY A 139 16.03 -10.21 22.23
N ASP A 140 15.25 -11.08 22.87
CA ASP A 140 14.24 -10.70 23.87
C ASP A 140 14.80 -9.89 25.03
N GLU A 141 15.99 -10.25 25.52
CA GLU A 141 16.66 -9.53 26.62
C GLU A 141 17.01 -8.09 26.21
N THR A 142 17.65 -7.91 25.07
CA THR A 142 17.98 -6.58 24.52
C THR A 142 16.72 -5.77 24.24
N THR A 143 15.69 -6.39 23.67
CA THR A 143 14.41 -5.72 23.39
C THR A 143 13.74 -5.26 24.68
N THR A 144 13.78 -6.08 25.73
CA THR A 144 13.32 -5.72 27.08
C THR A 144 14.11 -4.54 27.64
N ALA A 145 15.44 -4.53 27.50
CA ALA A 145 16.28 -3.42 27.95
C ALA A 145 15.91 -2.10 27.24
N ILE A 146 15.61 -2.14 25.93
CA ILE A 146 15.13 -0.97 25.17
C ILE A 146 13.80 -0.46 25.76
N VAL A 147 12.83 -1.35 26.00
CA VAL A 147 11.51 -0.98 26.54
C VAL A 147 11.62 -0.40 27.96
N MET A 148 12.45 -1.01 28.82
CA MET A 148 12.69 -0.52 30.17
C MET A 148 13.35 0.86 30.14
N ARG A 149 14.37 1.03 29.28
CA ARG A 149 15.10 2.28 29.16
C ARG A 149 14.18 3.41 28.67
N ARG A 150 13.37 3.20 27.62
CA ARG A 150 12.45 4.25 27.12
C ARG A 150 11.37 4.66 28.12
N GLY A 151 11.08 3.82 29.11
CA GLY A 151 10.20 4.14 30.24
C GLY A 151 10.83 5.15 31.21
N GLN A 152 12.15 5.15 31.32
CA GLN A 152 12.91 6.07 32.17
C GLN A 152 13.32 7.35 31.41
N LYS A 153 13.83 7.18 30.19
CA LYS A 153 14.27 8.27 29.32
C LYS A 153 13.99 7.90 27.86
N LYS A 154 13.32 8.77 27.12
CA LYS A 154 13.05 8.58 25.69
C LYS A 154 14.33 8.56 24.87
N PHE A 155 14.37 7.74 23.82
CA PHE A 155 15.47 7.72 22.85
C PHE A 155 15.39 8.96 21.97
N THR A 156 16.52 9.60 21.71
CA THR A 156 16.58 10.79 20.87
C THR A 156 17.20 10.55 19.50
N GLY A 157 17.69 9.33 19.25
CA GLY A 157 18.28 8.95 17.96
C GLY A 157 19.05 7.63 18.03
N ILE A 158 19.62 7.25 16.88
CA ILE A 158 20.35 6.00 16.68
C ILE A 158 21.52 5.84 17.66
N ALA A 159 22.30 6.90 17.90
CA ALA A 159 23.45 6.82 18.80
C ALA A 159 23.06 6.46 20.24
N ASP A 160 21.90 6.95 20.69
CA ASP A 160 21.36 6.71 22.01
C ASP A 160 20.77 5.29 22.13
N LEU A 161 20.15 4.80 21.05
CA LEU A 161 19.67 3.42 20.97
C LEU A 161 20.81 2.41 20.90
N ALA A 162 21.86 2.69 20.13
CA ALA A 162 23.04 1.84 20.00
C ALA A 162 23.88 1.73 21.29
N ALA A 163 23.62 2.56 22.30
CA ALA A 163 24.26 2.46 23.61
C ALA A 163 23.72 1.29 24.45
N ILE A 164 22.58 0.69 24.06
CA ILE A 164 22.04 -0.49 24.73
C ILE A 164 22.86 -1.73 24.33
N PRO A 165 23.38 -2.52 25.28
CA PRO A 165 24.08 -3.77 24.98
C PRO A 165 23.25 -4.73 24.12
N GLY A 166 23.87 -5.27 23.07
CA GLY A 166 23.22 -6.18 22.11
C GLY A 166 22.49 -5.49 20.96
N VAL A 167 22.45 -4.16 20.92
CA VAL A 167 21.95 -3.42 19.75
C VAL A 167 23.07 -3.26 18.71
N ASP A 168 22.83 -3.76 17.50
CA ASP A 168 23.76 -3.58 16.38
C ASP A 168 23.51 -2.23 15.69
N ARG A 169 24.50 -1.33 15.80
CA ARG A 169 24.43 -0.03 15.16
C ARG A 169 24.31 -0.13 13.63
N SER A 170 24.97 -1.09 12.99
CA SER A 170 24.93 -1.24 11.53
C SER A 170 23.51 -1.53 11.03
N VAL A 171 22.74 -2.33 11.77
CA VAL A 171 21.32 -2.59 11.51
C VAL A 171 20.51 -1.30 11.64
N LEU A 172 20.77 -0.48 12.67
CA LEU A 172 20.06 0.80 12.84
C LEU A 172 20.32 1.79 11.69
N GLU A 173 21.54 1.84 11.17
CA GLU A 173 21.88 2.72 10.04
C GLU A 173 21.17 2.26 8.74
N LEU A 174 20.97 0.95 8.55
CA LEU A 174 20.15 0.39 7.46
C LEU A 174 18.64 0.64 7.66
N LEU A 175 18.21 0.85 8.90
CA LEU A 175 16.84 1.16 9.27
C LEU A 175 16.55 2.66 9.36
N LYS A 176 17.54 3.55 9.19
CA LYS A 176 17.42 4.97 9.57
C LYS A 176 16.18 5.69 9.03
N ASP A 177 15.75 5.39 7.81
CA ASP A 177 14.57 6.00 7.16
C ASP A 177 13.24 5.39 7.63
N ARG A 178 13.31 4.34 8.47
CA ARG A 178 12.22 3.57 9.06
C ARG A 178 12.19 3.67 10.59
N LEU A 179 13.18 4.32 11.21
CA LEU A 179 13.22 4.55 12.65
C LEU A 179 12.58 5.89 13.00
N GLN A 180 11.65 5.86 13.93
CA GLN A 180 11.08 7.04 14.57
C GLN A 180 11.42 7.05 16.05
N PHE A 181 11.59 8.24 16.60
CA PHE A 181 11.88 8.50 18.01
C PHE A 181 10.82 9.44 18.56
#